data_AF-A0A168RP07-F1
#
_entry.id   AF-A0A168RP07-F1
#
_cell.length_a   1.000
_cell.length_b   1.000
_cell.length_c   1.000
_cell.angle_alpha   90.00
_cell.angle_beta   90.00
_cell.angle_gamma   90.00
#
_symmetry.space_group_name_H-M   'P 1'
#
loop_
_entity.id
_entity.type
_entity.pdbx_description
1 polymer ?
#
loop_
_entity_poly.entity_id
_entity_poly.type
_entity_poly.pdbx_seq_one_letter_code
_entity_poly.pdbx_strand_id
1 'polypeptide(L)'
;MGKNGGYQFNNNYQNLTLKEIALSLEFEFLKNSWTSGQNQNYCMISQGMGKFMENLIYSINDEILNKLNNIKISDVEYKLTKI
;
A
#
# COMPACT_ATOMS: atom_id res chain seq x y z
N MET A 1 -28.19 11.06 -12.42
CA MET A 1 -26.81 11.42 -12.82
C MET A 1 -26.90 12.21 -14.11
N GLY A 2 -26.21 13.36 -14.19
CA GLY A 2 -26.33 14.30 -15.32
C GLY A 2 -25.86 13.67 -16.63
N LYS A 3 -26.46 14.11 -17.75
CA LYS A 3 -26.31 13.52 -19.10
C LYS A 3 -24.86 13.45 -19.60
N ASN A 4 -23.93 14.20 -18.99
CA ASN A 4 -22.48 14.22 -19.24
C ASN A 4 -21.67 14.10 -17.92
N GLY A 5 -22.07 13.22 -17.01
CA GLY A 5 -21.34 13.00 -15.75
C GLY A 5 -20.06 12.16 -15.93
N GLY A 6 -19.08 12.36 -15.07
CA GLY A 6 -17.84 11.58 -15.02
C GLY A 6 -16.84 12.13 -14.01
N TYR A 7 -15.76 11.39 -13.77
CA TYR A 7 -14.61 11.88 -13.03
C TYR A 7 -13.55 12.38 -14.01
N GLN A 8 -13.01 13.57 -13.75
CA GLN A 8 -11.92 14.13 -14.52
C GLN A 8 -10.75 14.43 -13.58
N PHE A 9 -9.54 14.05 -14.00
CA PHE A 9 -8.34 14.41 -13.28
C PHE A 9 -8.06 15.91 -13.42
N ASN A 10 -7.83 16.59 -12.31
CA ASN A 10 -7.49 18.00 -12.32
C ASN A 10 -5.97 18.16 -12.57
N ASN A 11 -5.59 18.16 -13.85
CA ASN A 11 -4.38 18.71 -14.47
C ASN A 11 -2.95 18.28 -14.05
N ASN A 12 -2.72 17.26 -13.21
CA ASN A 12 -1.34 16.77 -13.02
C ASN A 12 -1.19 15.25 -12.81
N TYR A 13 -1.90 14.45 -13.59
CA TYR A 13 -1.80 12.98 -13.50
C TYR A 13 -0.41 12.45 -13.89
N GLN A 14 0.37 13.23 -14.66
CA GLN A 14 1.70 12.84 -15.14
C GLN A 14 2.73 12.67 -14.01
N ASN A 15 2.54 13.32 -12.86
CA ASN A 15 3.41 13.17 -11.70
C ASN A 15 2.81 12.32 -10.59
N LEU A 16 1.54 11.93 -10.72
CA LEU A 16 0.86 11.09 -9.76
C LEU A 16 1.50 9.70 -9.73
N THR A 17 1.95 9.30 -8.56
CA THR A 17 2.57 8.00 -8.32
C THR A 17 1.55 6.97 -7.85
N LEU A 18 1.85 5.69 -8.02
CA LEU A 18 1.04 4.62 -7.44
C LEU A 18 1.03 4.66 -5.91
N LYS A 19 2.05 5.24 -5.27
CA LYS A 19 2.08 5.45 -3.82
C LYS A 19 0.97 6.40 -3.38
N GLU A 20 0.81 7.53 -4.05
CA GLU A 20 -0.23 8.52 -3.70
C GLU A 20 -1.64 7.94 -3.84
N ILE A 21 -1.86 7.11 -4.86
CA ILE A 21 -3.13 6.40 -5.04
C ILE A 21 -3.34 5.38 -3.91
N ALA A 22 -2.31 4.56 -3.60
CA ALA A 22 -2.40 3.57 -2.55
C ALA A 22 -2.70 4.20 -1.18
N LEU A 23 -2.06 5.32 -0.85
CA LEU A 23 -2.34 6.08 0.37
C LEU A 23 -3.75 6.69 0.38
N SER A 24 -4.20 7.23 -0.76
CA SER A 24 -5.55 7.82 -0.88
C SER A 24 -6.67 6.79 -0.74
N LEU A 25 -6.39 5.53 -1.08
CA LEU A 25 -7.31 4.40 -0.95
C LEU A 25 -7.14 3.62 0.35
N GLU A 26 -6.21 4.04 1.22
CA GLU A 26 -5.84 3.31 2.45
C GLU A 26 -5.52 1.83 2.16
N PHE A 27 -4.80 1.58 1.06
CA PHE A 27 -4.54 0.24 0.58
C PHE A 27 -3.41 -0.42 1.38
N GLU A 28 -3.73 -1.52 2.08
CA GLU A 28 -2.76 -2.36 2.78
C GLU A 28 -2.25 -3.49 1.88
N PHE A 29 -0.98 -3.42 1.46
CA PHE A 29 -0.38 -4.45 0.60
C PHE A 29 -0.05 -5.74 1.36
N LEU A 30 0.25 -5.61 2.65
CA LEU A 30 0.50 -6.73 3.54
C LEU A 30 -0.42 -6.59 4.74
N LYS A 31 -1.25 -7.61 4.95
CA LYS A 31 -2.05 -7.76 6.16
C LYS A 31 -1.41 -8.82 7.04
N ASN A 32 -1.02 -8.43 8.25
CA ASN A 32 -0.70 -9.43 9.26
C ASN A 32 -1.99 -9.90 9.93
N SER A 33 -2.37 -11.15 9.73
CA SER A 33 -3.49 -11.76 10.46
C SER A 33 -3.02 -12.58 11.67
N TRP A 34 -1.71 -12.69 11.89
CA TRP A 34 -1.14 -13.59 12.88
C TRP A 34 -0.18 -12.89 13.82
N THR A 35 -0.46 -12.96 15.12
CA THR A 35 0.47 -12.54 16.17
C THR A 35 0.63 -13.68 17.16
N SER A 36 1.87 -14.03 17.49
CA SER A 36 2.11 -15.00 18.56
C SER A 36 1.95 -14.31 19.92
N GLY A 37 1.29 -14.97 20.87
CA GLY A 37 1.15 -14.47 22.25
C GLY A 37 -0.12 -13.66 22.56
N GLN A 38 -1.12 -13.60 21.67
CA GLN A 38 -2.42 -12.96 21.99
C GLN A 38 -3.25 -13.70 23.06
N ASN A 39 -3.02 -15.01 23.26
CA ASN A 39 -3.79 -15.82 24.20
C ASN A 39 -3.07 -15.95 25.54
N GLN A 40 -3.41 -15.05 26.49
CA GLN A 40 -3.42 -15.15 27.97
C GLN A 40 -2.23 -15.74 28.74
N ASN A 41 -1.21 -16.29 28.09
CA ASN A 41 0.02 -16.78 28.72
C ASN A 41 1.14 -15.78 28.42
N TYR A 42 1.67 -15.14 29.47
CA TYR A 42 2.78 -14.17 29.44
C TYR A 42 4.13 -14.81 29.07
N CYS A 43 4.20 -15.56 27.96
CA CYS A 43 5.48 -15.97 27.41
C CYS A 43 6.13 -14.76 26.73
N MET A 44 7.13 -14.19 27.39
CA MET A 44 7.89 -13.03 26.91
C MET A 44 8.49 -13.26 25.51
N ILE A 45 8.92 -14.50 25.21
CA ILE A 45 9.46 -14.85 23.90
C ILE A 45 8.37 -14.76 22.81
N SER A 46 7.18 -15.30 23.08
CA SER A 46 6.08 -15.27 22.12
C SER A 46 5.60 -13.84 21.85
N GLN A 47 5.46 -13.01 22.89
CA GLN A 47 5.12 -11.59 22.72
C GLN A 47 6.21 -10.83 21.95
N GLY A 48 7.49 -11.10 22.25
CA GLY A 48 8.62 -10.53 21.52
C GLY A 48 8.60 -10.90 20.04
N MET A 49 8.26 -12.14 19.70
CA MET A 49 8.14 -12.61 18.32
C MET A 49 6.95 -11.97 17.60
N GLY A 50 5.81 -11.81 18.26
CA GLY A 50 4.66 -11.07 17.71
C GLY A 50 5.04 -9.64 17.31
N LYS A 51 5.68 -8.89 18.22
CA LYS A 51 6.14 -7.53 17.95
C LYS A 51 7.22 -7.46 16.86
N PHE A 52 8.15 -8.41 16.84
CA PHE A 52 9.16 -8.49 15.79
C PHE A 52 8.52 -8.67 14.41
N MET A 53 7.55 -9.59 14.29
CA MET A 53 6.84 -9.84 13.04
C MET A 53 6.00 -8.64 12.58
N GLU A 54 5.34 -7.94 13.51
CA GLU A 54 4.66 -6.68 13.20
C GLU A 54 5.62 -5.66 12.59
N ASN A 55 6.75 -5.40 13.26
CA ASN A 55 7.75 -4.45 12.76
C ASN A 55 8.32 -4.85 11.39
N LEU A 56 8.56 -6.15 11.18
CA LEU A 56 9.04 -6.65 9.89
C LEU A 56 8.02 -6.39 8.78
N ILE A 57 6.74 -6.67 9.04
CA ILE A 57 5.67 -6.46 8.05
C ILE A 57 5.50 -4.97 7.75
N TYR A 58 5.57 -4.09 8.75
CA TYR A 58 5.58 -2.64 8.54
C TYR A 58 6.75 -2.21 7.66
N SER A 59 7.97 -2.71 7.96
CA SER A 59 9.16 -2.40 7.16
C SER A 59 9.02 -2.82 5.69
N ILE A 60 8.47 -4.01 5.44
CA ILE A 60 8.26 -4.49 4.07
C ILE A 60 7.18 -3.65 3.37
N ASN A 61 6.11 -3.27 4.08
CA ASN A 61 5.08 -2.41 3.52
C ASN A 61 5.66 -1.02 3.13
N ASP A 62 6.55 -0.47 3.94
CA ASP A 62 7.27 0.77 3.61
C ASP A 62 8.16 0.62 2.37
N GLU A 63 8.86 -0.52 2.23
CA GLU A 63 9.63 -0.81 1.01
C GLU A 63 8.75 -0.89 -0.23
N ILE A 64 7.56 -1.49 -0.13
CA ILE A 64 6.58 -1.52 -1.21
C ILE A 64 6.14 -0.10 -1.57
N LEU A 65 5.77 0.73 -0.59
CA LEU A 65 5.37 2.11 -0.84
C LEU A 65 6.50 2.93 -1.48
N ASN A 66 7.75 2.72 -1.04
CA ASN A 66 8.92 3.35 -1.65
C ASN A 66 9.13 2.94 -3.10
N LYS A 67 8.87 1.67 -3.43
CA LYS A 67 8.89 1.20 -4.82
C LYS A 67 7.78 1.86 -5.64
N LEU A 68 6.56 1.95 -5.12
CA LEU A 68 5.41 2.57 -5.79
C LEU A 68 5.58 4.07 -6.01
N ASN A 69 6.38 4.74 -5.18
CA ASN A 69 6.73 6.15 -5.35
C ASN A 69 7.46 6.43 -6.68
N ASN A 70 8.14 5.41 -7.23
CA ASN A 70 8.89 5.54 -8.48
C ASN A 70 8.09 5.09 -9.71
N ILE A 71 6.79 4.81 -9.56
CA ILE A 71 5.92 4.37 -10.66
C ILE A 71 4.83 5.43 -10.85
N LYS A 72 4.95 6.22 -11.91
CA LYS A 72 3.94 7.23 -12.28
C LYS A 72 2.80 6.59 -13.05
N ILE A 73 1.61 7.17 -12.95
CA ILE A 73 0.44 6.73 -13.73
C ILE A 73 0.69 6.85 -15.24
N SER A 74 1.40 7.89 -15.68
CA SER A 74 1.81 8.05 -17.07
C SER A 74 2.67 6.87 -17.56
N ASP A 75 3.53 6.32 -16.71
CA ASP A 75 4.40 5.19 -17.07
C ASP A 75 3.59 3.90 -17.22
N VAL A 76 2.54 3.74 -16.41
CA VAL A 76 1.59 2.62 -16.49
C VAL A 76 0.76 2.74 -17.77
N GLU A 77 0.19 3.91 -18.04
CA GLU A 77 -0.57 4.20 -19.26
C GLU A 77 0.24 3.89 -20.52
N TYR A 78 1.49 4.38 -20.57
CA TYR A 78 2.40 4.13 -21.68
C TYR A 78 2.68 2.64 -21.91
N LYS A 79 2.84 1.84 -20.84
CA LYS A 79 3.08 0.39 -20.94
C LYS A 79 1.84 -0.35 -21.46
N LEU A 80 0.64 0.04 -21.03
CA LEU A 80 -0.60 -0.64 -21.40
C LEU A 80 -1.07 -0.31 -22.82
N THR A 81 -0.79 0.89 -23.31
CA THR A 81 -1.22 1.37 -24.64
C THR A 81 -0.26 1.01 -25.77
N LYS A 82 0.88 0.40 -25.45
CA LYS A 82 1.91 -0.04 -26.41
C LYS A 82 1.76 -1.50 -26.91
N ILE A 83 0.64 -2.14 -26.59
CA ILE A 83 0.23 -3.46 -27.11
C ILE A 83 -0.51 -3.24 -28.43
#